data_AF-A0A1V8SWT2-F1
#
_entry.id   AF-A0A1V8SWT2-F1
#
_cell.length_a   1.000
_cell.length_b   1.000
_cell.length_c   1.000
_cell.angle_alpha   90.00
_cell.angle_beta   90.00
_cell.angle_gamma   90.00
#
_symmetry.space_group_name_H-M   'P 1'
#
loop_
_entity.id
_entity.type
_entity.pdbx_description
1 polymer ?
#
loop_
_entity_poly.entity_id
_entity_poly.type
_entity_poly.pdbx_seq_one_letter_code
_entity_poly.pdbx_strand_id
1 'polypeptide(L)'
;MAGSVYSFYIFDRHSKFSPLRQRRDRRLRFQQPRHIANKVVTAECIYTKRFNSAQPLRPHAAATSLTKSSLPPTARKALSESDDAKLIFGTIFSLRRMVRQLGGEDDQFLSYRTNEYKLHYYETPTQLKFIMLTDTRVGSMRTVLHQIWATLYVEFVVKSPMAPAEHPGGVGVANEMFEGGLEGFIASIFPPQPA
;
A
#
# COMPACT_ATOMS: atom_id res chain seq x y z
N MET A 1 19.98 14.18 -4.98
CA MET A 1 18.86 13.67 -5.80
C MET A 1 17.62 14.48 -5.46
N ALA A 2 17.07 15.27 -6.38
CA ALA A 2 15.87 16.07 -6.11
C ALA A 2 14.61 15.23 -6.40
N GLY A 3 14.07 14.60 -5.36
CA GLY A 3 12.81 13.86 -5.40
C GLY A 3 12.19 13.84 -4.01
N SER A 4 10.88 13.60 -3.93
CA SER A 4 10.15 13.56 -2.66
C SER A 4 9.55 12.18 -2.43
N VAL A 5 9.33 11.83 -1.16
CA VAL A 5 8.49 10.70 -0.76
C VAL A 5 7.07 11.20 -0.57
N TYR A 6 6.08 10.46 -1.08
CA TYR A 6 4.67 10.80 -0.94
C TYR A 6 4.03 10.05 0.22
N SER A 7 4.18 8.72 0.21
CA SER A 7 3.59 7.85 1.21
C SER A 7 4.37 6.55 1.37
N PHE A 8 4.21 5.94 2.54
CA PHE A 8 4.83 4.69 2.93
C PHE A 8 3.80 3.79 3.59
N TYR A 9 3.83 2.50 3.27
CA TYR A 9 2.90 1.49 3.75
C TYR A 9 3.64 0.24 4.21
N ILE A 10 3.13 -0.39 5.26
CA ILE A 10 3.52 -1.74 5.66
C ILE A 10 2.27 -2.62 5.68
N PHE A 11 2.31 -3.73 4.94
CA PHE A 11 1.25 -4.74 4.98
C PHE A 11 1.74 -6.01 5.67
N ASP A 12 0.87 -6.60 6.50
CA ASP A 12 1.18 -7.83 7.22
C ASP A 12 1.26 -9.06 6.30
N ARG A 13 1.90 -10.12 6.80
CA ARG A 13 1.99 -11.45 6.19
C ARG A 13 0.61 -12.08 5.96
N HIS A 14 -0.38 -11.77 6.80
CA HIS A 14 -1.74 -12.27 6.68
C HIS A 14 -2.60 -11.50 5.68
N SER A 15 -2.10 -10.41 5.10
CA SER A 15 -2.79 -9.68 4.04
C SER A 15 -3.02 -10.60 2.84
N LYS A 16 -4.29 -10.96 2.61
CA LYS A 16 -4.73 -11.94 1.61
C LYS A 16 -6.06 -11.49 0.99
N PHE A 17 -6.40 -12.09 -0.15
CA PHE A 17 -7.77 -12.05 -0.64
C PHE A 17 -8.55 -13.19 0.02
N SER A 18 -9.50 -12.87 0.89
CA SER A 18 -10.42 -13.86 1.45
C SER A 18 -11.60 -14.06 0.50
N PRO A 19 -12.13 -15.29 0.33
CA PRO A 19 -13.41 -15.48 -0.33
C PRO A 19 -14.47 -14.65 0.40
N LEU A 20 -15.35 -13.92 -0.31
CA LEU A 20 -16.55 -13.40 0.38
C LEU A 20 -17.21 -14.60 1.06
N ARG A 21 -17.38 -14.51 2.38
CA ARG A 21 -18.35 -15.35 3.07
C ARG A 21 -19.71 -14.88 2.57
N GLN A 22 -20.12 -15.37 1.41
CA GLN A 22 -21.49 -15.25 0.92
C GLN A 22 -22.33 -15.84 2.04
N ARG A 23 -23.04 -14.98 2.79
CA ARG A 23 -24.09 -15.43 3.69
C ARG A 23 -24.97 -16.33 2.82
N ARG A 24 -24.95 -17.64 3.09
CA ARG A 24 -25.77 -18.61 2.36
C ARG A 24 -27.21 -18.32 2.76
N ASP A 25 -27.82 -17.33 2.13
CA ASP A 25 -29.26 -17.28 2.09
C ASP A 25 -29.71 -18.45 1.22
N ARG A 26 -30.37 -19.40 1.86
CA ARG A 26 -30.64 -20.74 1.34
C ARG A 26 -31.84 -20.76 0.38
N ARG A 27 -32.00 -19.71 -0.43
CA ARG A 27 -33.06 -19.58 -1.44
C ARG A 27 -32.48 -18.85 -2.65
N LEU A 28 -32.76 -19.37 -3.84
CA LEU A 28 -32.24 -18.98 -5.17
C LEU A 28 -31.00 -19.77 -5.63
N ARG A 29 -31.23 -21.07 -5.91
CA ARG A 29 -30.49 -21.77 -6.97
C ARG A 29 -31.13 -21.37 -8.30
N PHE A 30 -30.59 -20.38 -9.00
CA PHE A 30 -30.68 -20.32 -10.45
C PHE A 30 -29.36 -19.77 -11.02
N GLN A 31 -28.95 -20.39 -12.12
CA GLN A 31 -27.65 -20.34 -12.77
C GLN A 31 -27.04 -18.93 -12.88
N GLN A 32 -25.77 -18.80 -12.50
CA GLN A 32 -24.94 -17.66 -12.93
C GLN A 32 -23.56 -18.17 -13.38
N PRO A 33 -23.04 -17.69 -14.54
CA PRO A 33 -21.78 -18.16 -15.12
C PRO A 33 -20.59 -17.84 -14.21
N ARG A 34 -19.58 -18.73 -14.22
CA ARG A 34 -18.36 -18.63 -13.41
C ARG A 34 -17.47 -17.47 -13.88
N HIS A 35 -17.75 -16.25 -13.43
CA HIS A 35 -16.79 -15.15 -13.50
C HIS A 35 -16.54 -14.57 -12.10
N ILE A 36 -15.25 -14.39 -11.80
CA ILE A 36 -14.63 -13.68 -10.68
C ILE A 36 -15.49 -13.71 -9.41
N ALA A 37 -15.33 -14.77 -8.62
CA ALA A 37 -15.88 -14.81 -7.27
C ALA A 37 -15.46 -13.53 -6.53
N ASN A 38 -16.46 -12.81 -6.05
CA ASN A 38 -16.34 -11.62 -5.21
C ASN A 38 -15.39 -11.99 -4.03
N LYS A 39 -14.14 -11.52 -4.05
CA LYS A 39 -13.15 -11.75 -2.97
C LYS A 39 -13.03 -10.47 -2.16
N VAL A 40 -13.15 -10.56 -0.83
CA VAL A 40 -12.89 -9.42 0.05
C VAL A 40 -11.38 -9.27 0.14
N VAL A 41 -10.90 -8.06 -0.12
CA VAL A 41 -9.53 -7.68 0.19
C VAL A 41 -9.41 -7.52 1.70
N THR A 42 -8.79 -8.47 2.39
CA THR A 42 -8.29 -8.24 3.76
C THR A 42 -6.87 -7.73 3.62
N ALA A 43 -6.74 -6.47 3.20
CA ALA A 43 -5.47 -5.76 3.21
C ALA A 43 -5.25 -5.27 4.63
N GLU A 44 -4.56 -6.07 5.44
CA GLU A 44 -4.11 -5.65 6.77
C GLU A 44 -2.90 -4.74 6.60
N CYS A 45 -3.18 -3.51 6.18
CA CYS A 45 -2.23 -2.42 6.27
C CYS A 45 -2.03 -2.12 7.75
N ILE A 46 -0.85 -2.45 8.27
CA ILE A 46 -0.49 -2.31 9.68
C ILE A 46 0.19 -0.98 9.98
N TYR A 47 0.60 -0.26 8.94
CA TYR A 47 1.18 1.08 9.06
C TYR A 47 1.00 1.87 7.77
N THR A 48 0.65 3.16 7.89
CA THR A 48 0.68 4.11 6.78
C THR A 48 1.23 5.44 7.28
N LYS A 49 2.09 6.07 6.48
CA LYS A 49 2.58 7.43 6.72
C LYS A 49 2.54 8.22 5.42
N ARG A 50 2.05 9.45 5.51
CA ARG A 50 2.10 10.43 4.41
C ARG A 50 3.13 11.50 4.75
N PHE A 51 4.03 11.76 3.81
CA PHE A 51 5.12 12.74 3.98
C PHE A 51 4.80 14.08 3.30
N ASN A 52 3.98 14.07 2.25
CA ASN A 52 3.51 15.28 1.59
C ASN A 52 1.98 15.24 1.46
N SER A 53 1.31 16.32 1.84
CA SER A 53 -0.14 16.48 1.70
C SER A 53 -0.55 16.83 0.26
N ALA A 54 0.37 17.31 -0.57
CA ALA A 54 0.16 17.54 -1.99
C ALA A 54 0.21 16.19 -2.75
N GLN A 55 -0.94 15.52 -2.86
CA GLN A 55 -1.10 14.30 -3.66
C GLN A 55 -0.87 14.59 -5.16
N PRO A 56 -0.04 13.79 -5.86
CA PRO A 56 -0.16 13.63 -7.32
C PRO A 56 -1.32 12.68 -7.69
N LEU A 57 -1.86 11.91 -6.74
CA LEU A 57 -2.75 10.76 -6.97
C LEU A 57 -4.17 11.10 -7.48
N ARG A 58 -4.45 12.34 -7.89
CA ARG A 58 -5.74 12.69 -8.48
C ARG A 58 -5.54 13.56 -9.72
N PRO A 59 -5.64 12.97 -10.91
CA PRO A 59 -6.24 13.70 -12.01
C PRO A 59 -7.62 14.13 -11.50
N HIS A 60 -7.79 15.42 -11.23
CA HIS A 60 -9.09 16.02 -11.34
C HIS A 60 -9.60 15.56 -12.71
N ALA A 61 -10.59 14.67 -12.74
CA ALA A 61 -11.41 14.53 -13.93
C ALA A 61 -11.92 15.95 -14.17
N ALA A 62 -11.28 16.66 -15.10
CA ALA A 62 -11.76 17.90 -15.63
C ALA A 62 -13.23 17.64 -15.96
N ALA A 63 -14.10 18.43 -15.36
CA ALA A 63 -15.52 18.30 -15.55
C ALA A 63 -15.82 18.61 -17.03
N THR A 64 -15.78 17.60 -17.89
CA THR A 64 -16.47 17.65 -19.17
C THR A 64 -17.94 17.51 -18.84
N SER A 65 -18.54 18.65 -18.51
CA SER A 65 -19.97 18.84 -18.37
C SER A 65 -20.62 18.37 -19.67
N LEU A 66 -21.41 17.29 -19.63
CA LEU A 66 -22.48 16.92 -20.57
C LEU A 66 -22.99 15.52 -20.24
N THR A 67 -23.98 15.43 -19.34
CA THR A 67 -25.20 14.61 -19.45
C THR A 67 -25.92 14.61 -18.10
N LYS A 68 -27.15 15.12 -18.11
CA LYS A 68 -28.05 15.15 -16.97
C LYS A 68 -28.49 13.71 -16.64
N SER A 69 -27.96 13.14 -15.56
CA SER A 69 -28.64 12.10 -14.81
C SER A 69 -28.49 12.40 -13.32
N SER A 70 -29.62 12.75 -12.71
CA SER A 70 -29.75 13.16 -11.33
C SER A 70 -29.49 11.99 -10.37
N LEU A 71 -28.29 11.95 -9.81
CA LEU A 71 -27.97 11.24 -8.57
C LEU A 71 -27.51 12.28 -7.54
N PRO A 72 -27.90 12.16 -6.26
CA PRO A 72 -27.56 13.15 -5.24
C PRO A 72 -26.02 13.30 -5.08
N PRO A 73 -25.51 14.51 -4.79
CA PRO A 73 -24.08 14.84 -4.79
C PRO A 73 -23.31 14.31 -3.56
N THR A 74 -23.74 13.20 -2.96
CA THR A 74 -23.18 12.68 -1.69
C THR A 74 -22.23 11.48 -1.83
N ALA A 75 -21.90 11.05 -3.05
CA ALA A 75 -21.13 9.82 -3.30
C ALA A 75 -19.73 10.01 -3.92
N ARG A 76 -19.13 11.19 -3.83
CA ARG A 76 -17.69 11.36 -4.09
C ARG A 76 -16.96 11.59 -2.77
N LYS A 77 -17.12 10.65 -1.83
CA LYS A 77 -16.22 10.60 -0.67
C LYS A 77 -14.81 10.49 -1.22
N ALA A 78 -13.95 11.42 -0.82
CA ALA A 78 -12.52 11.21 -0.91
C ALA A 78 -12.25 9.79 -0.37
N LEU A 79 -11.70 8.91 -1.21
CA LEU A 79 -11.32 7.56 -0.80
C LEU A 79 -10.53 7.68 0.50
N SER A 80 -10.95 6.90 1.51
CA SER A 80 -10.28 6.91 2.80
C SER A 80 -8.88 6.31 2.68
N GLU A 81 -7.98 6.61 3.62
CA GLU A 81 -6.64 6.01 3.63
C GLU A 81 -6.67 4.47 3.60
N SER A 82 -7.71 3.87 4.21
CA SER A 82 -8.00 2.44 4.13
C SER A 82 -8.30 1.97 2.70
N ASP A 83 -8.96 2.78 1.89
CA ASP A 83 -9.29 2.42 0.51
C ASP A 83 -8.07 2.55 -0.41
N ASP A 84 -7.22 3.56 -0.20
CA ASP A 84 -5.94 3.69 -0.89
C ASP A 84 -5.04 2.46 -0.60
N ALA A 85 -4.97 2.02 0.66
CA ALA A 85 -4.21 0.85 1.05
C ALA A 85 -4.73 -0.44 0.37
N LYS A 86 -6.05 -0.64 0.30
CA LYS A 86 -6.65 -1.78 -0.41
C LYS A 86 -6.33 -1.75 -1.91
N LEU A 87 -6.37 -0.56 -2.53
CA LEU A 87 -6.05 -0.39 -3.94
C LEU A 87 -4.59 -0.68 -4.25
N ILE A 88 -3.67 -0.17 -3.43
CA ILE A 88 -2.23 -0.43 -3.51
C ILE A 88 -1.97 -1.93 -3.35
N PHE A 89 -2.59 -2.55 -2.34
CA PHE A 89 -2.46 -3.98 -2.11
C PHE A 89 -2.96 -4.81 -3.30
N GLY A 90 -4.13 -4.48 -3.86
CA GLY A 90 -4.70 -5.15 -5.03
C GLY A 90 -3.80 -5.03 -6.27
N THR A 91 -3.21 -3.84 -6.47
CA THR A 91 -2.26 -3.58 -7.57
C THR A 91 -1.02 -4.46 -7.42
N ILE A 92 -0.39 -4.46 -6.25
CA ILE A 92 0.81 -5.26 -5.97
C ILE A 92 0.52 -6.76 -6.13
N PHE A 93 -0.61 -7.22 -5.59
CA PHE A 93 -1.00 -8.62 -5.70
C PHE A 93 -1.13 -9.05 -7.16
N SER A 94 -1.75 -8.21 -7.99
CA SER A 94 -1.93 -8.47 -9.42
C SER A 94 -0.59 -8.47 -10.17
N LEU A 95 0.25 -7.46 -9.92
CA LEU A 95 1.56 -7.32 -10.58
C LEU A 95 2.53 -8.42 -10.18
N ARG A 96 2.57 -8.81 -8.90
CA ARG A 96 3.40 -9.95 -8.45
C ARG A 96 3.04 -11.24 -9.17
N ARG A 97 1.74 -11.49 -9.33
CA ARG A 97 1.27 -12.67 -10.05
C ARG A 97 1.66 -12.61 -11.52
N MET A 98 1.50 -11.44 -12.15
CA MET A 98 1.89 -11.23 -13.54
C MET A 98 3.39 -11.47 -13.75
N VAL A 99 4.25 -10.90 -12.92
CA VAL A 99 5.71 -11.08 -12.98
C VAL A 99 6.08 -12.55 -12.88
N ARG A 100 5.52 -13.29 -11.91
CA ARG A 100 5.79 -14.73 -11.78
C ARG A 100 5.29 -15.56 -12.97
N GLN A 101 4.15 -15.18 -13.55
CA GLN A 101 3.60 -15.89 -14.71
C GLN A 101 4.39 -15.65 -15.99
N LEU A 102 5.05 -14.49 -16.12
CA LEU A 102 5.81 -14.13 -17.31
C LEU A 102 7.31 -14.43 -17.17
N GLY A 103 7.90 -14.17 -16.01
CA GLY A 103 9.34 -14.28 -15.72
C GLY A 103 9.75 -15.58 -15.03
N GLY A 104 8.80 -16.41 -14.58
CA GLY A 104 9.08 -17.67 -13.87
C GLY A 104 9.05 -17.52 -12.34
N GLU A 105 9.35 -18.61 -11.63
CA GLU A 105 9.19 -18.68 -10.17
C GLU A 105 10.21 -17.82 -9.40
N ASP A 106 11.39 -17.64 -9.96
CA ASP A 106 12.49 -16.88 -9.36
C ASP A 106 12.34 -15.36 -9.53
N ASP A 107 11.46 -14.91 -10.44
CA ASP A 107 11.27 -13.49 -10.70
C ASP A 107 10.35 -12.83 -9.66
N GLN A 108 10.71 -11.61 -9.27
CA GLN A 108 10.06 -10.89 -8.19
C GLN A 108 9.75 -9.46 -8.62
N PHE A 109 8.51 -9.04 -8.38
CA PHE A 109 8.12 -7.65 -8.59
C PHE A 109 8.97 -6.72 -7.72
N LEU A 110 9.58 -5.68 -8.31
CA LEU A 110 10.45 -4.73 -7.60
C LEU A 110 9.84 -3.32 -7.51
N SER A 111 9.33 -2.80 -8.63
CA SER A 111 8.74 -1.47 -8.71
C SER A 111 7.91 -1.32 -9.98
N TYR A 112 7.00 -0.35 -10.00
CA TYR A 112 6.44 0.19 -11.24
C TYR A 112 6.55 1.71 -11.22
N ARG A 113 6.61 2.29 -12.42
CA ARG A 113 6.69 3.74 -12.62
C ARG A 113 5.55 4.20 -13.50
N THR A 114 4.89 5.28 -13.10
CA THR A 114 3.95 6.05 -13.92
C THR A 114 4.60 7.38 -14.32
N ASN A 115 3.84 8.26 -14.96
CA ASN A 115 4.31 9.61 -15.28
C ASN A 115 4.40 10.52 -14.03
N GLU A 116 3.70 10.19 -12.96
CA GLU A 116 3.56 11.06 -11.79
C GLU A 116 4.30 10.54 -10.56
N TYR A 117 4.39 9.22 -10.41
CA TYR A 117 5.03 8.60 -9.26
C TYR A 117 5.69 7.27 -9.61
N LYS A 118 6.54 6.81 -8.71
CA LYS A 118 7.12 5.47 -8.74
C LYS A 118 6.78 4.76 -7.43
N LEU A 119 6.29 3.54 -7.55
CA LEU A 119 6.03 2.66 -6.41
C LEU A 119 7.19 1.68 -6.29
N HIS A 120 7.83 1.68 -5.13
CA HIS A 120 8.89 0.73 -4.76
C HIS A 120 8.32 -0.33 -3.83
N TYR A 121 8.75 -1.58 -4.04
CA TYR A 121 8.28 -2.73 -3.30
C TYR A 121 9.45 -3.53 -2.73
N TYR A 122 9.33 -3.90 -1.46
CA TYR A 122 10.23 -4.82 -0.79
C TYR A 122 9.42 -5.83 0.04
N GLU A 123 9.69 -7.11 -0.15
CA GLU A 123 9.11 -8.19 0.63
C GLU A 123 10.18 -8.89 1.46
N THR A 124 9.91 -9.07 2.75
CA THR A 124 10.79 -9.83 3.63
C THR A 124 10.55 -11.34 3.45
N PRO A 125 11.51 -12.19 3.86
CA PRO A 125 11.28 -13.65 3.94
C PRO A 125 10.08 -14.02 4.82
N THR A 126 9.76 -13.19 5.82
CA THR A 126 8.58 -13.31 6.70
C THR A 126 7.28 -12.77 6.07
N GLN A 127 7.28 -12.45 4.78
CA GLN A 127 6.15 -11.97 3.98
C GLN A 127 5.56 -10.61 4.43
N LEU A 128 6.33 -9.81 5.17
CA LEU A 128 6.02 -8.41 5.39
C LEU A 128 6.33 -7.62 4.13
N LYS A 129 5.47 -6.65 3.80
CA LYS A 129 5.54 -5.91 2.55
C LYS A 129 5.70 -4.44 2.84
N PHE A 130 6.83 -3.89 2.44
CA PHE A 130 7.19 -2.50 2.60
C PHE A 130 7.04 -1.80 1.25
N ILE A 131 6.23 -0.75 1.21
CA ILE A 131 5.91 -0.03 -0.01
C ILE A 131 6.13 1.46 0.20
N MET A 132 6.77 2.09 -0.79
CA MET A 132 7.03 3.52 -0.78
C MET A 132 6.66 4.11 -2.13
N LEU A 133 5.90 5.20 -2.12
CA LEU A 133 5.63 6.03 -3.29
C LEU A 133 6.54 7.25 -3.28
N THR A 134 7.20 7.51 -4.39
CA THR A 134 8.13 8.64 -4.56
C THR A 134 7.93 9.34 -5.91
N ASP A 135 8.61 10.47 -6.09
CA ASP A 135 8.81 11.09 -7.40
C ASP A 135 9.41 10.08 -8.42
N THR A 136 9.07 10.25 -9.70
CA THR A 136 9.50 9.36 -10.80
C THR A 136 11.00 9.38 -11.06
N ARG A 137 11.69 10.45 -10.66
CA ARG A 137 13.14 10.63 -10.78
C ARG A 137 13.93 9.83 -9.75
N VAL A 138 13.27 9.32 -8.71
CA VAL A 138 13.92 8.55 -7.66
C VAL A 138 14.36 7.17 -8.18
N GLY A 139 15.62 6.84 -7.92
CA GLY A 139 16.24 5.55 -8.24
C GLY A 139 15.59 4.38 -7.51
N SER A 140 16.19 3.19 -7.57
CA SER A 140 15.66 2.04 -6.80
C SER A 140 15.76 2.31 -5.29
N MET A 141 14.65 2.19 -4.57
CA MET A 141 14.62 2.34 -3.10
C MET A 141 14.69 0.99 -2.37
N ARG A 142 15.05 -0.10 -3.04
CA ARG A 142 15.09 -1.44 -2.43
C ARG A 142 16.01 -1.51 -1.21
N THR A 143 17.21 -0.92 -1.30
CA THR A 143 18.17 -0.86 -0.18
C THR A 143 17.62 -0.03 0.97
N VAL A 144 16.94 1.08 0.67
CA VAL A 144 16.30 1.96 1.66
C VAL A 144 15.18 1.23 2.39
N LEU A 145 14.31 0.53 1.66
CA LEU A 145 13.23 -0.28 2.25
C LEU A 145 13.77 -1.42 3.12
N HIS A 146 14.84 -2.09 2.68
CA HIS A 146 15.53 -3.09 3.49
C HIS A 146 16.11 -2.49 4.78
N GLN A 147 16.74 -1.31 4.71
CA GLN A 147 17.25 -0.62 5.89
C GLN A 147 16.13 -0.26 6.86
N ILE A 148 15.02 0.31 6.39
CA ILE A 148 13.84 0.58 7.22
C ILE A 148 13.39 -0.69 7.95
N TRP A 149 13.34 -1.83 7.26
CA TRP A 149 13.02 -3.11 7.89
C TRP A 149 14.05 -3.50 8.96
N ALA A 150 15.33 -3.55 8.60
CA ALA A 150 16.39 -4.10 9.44
C ALA A 150 16.72 -3.23 10.66
N THR A 151 16.73 -1.91 10.51
CA THR A 151 17.22 -0.98 11.54
C THR A 151 16.12 -0.28 12.32
N LEU A 152 14.92 -0.15 11.74
CA LEU A 152 13.80 0.54 12.41
C LEU A 152 12.73 -0.45 12.81
N TYR A 153 12.18 -1.21 11.87
CA TYR A 153 11.06 -2.11 12.15
C TYR A 153 11.47 -3.25 13.10
N VAL A 154 12.58 -3.94 12.82
CA VAL A 154 13.05 -5.01 13.70
C VAL A 154 13.42 -4.48 15.08
N GLU A 155 14.06 -3.31 15.15
CA GLU A 155 14.54 -2.75 16.42
C GLU A 155 13.41 -2.19 17.30
N PHE A 156 12.51 -1.41 16.72
CA PHE A 156 11.52 -0.65 17.49
C PHE A 156 10.12 -1.27 17.48
N VAL A 157 9.83 -2.20 16.58
CA VAL A 157 8.52 -2.88 16.51
C VAL A 157 8.65 -4.31 17.00
N VAL A 158 9.57 -5.11 16.44
CA VAL A 158 9.69 -6.54 16.76
C VAL A 158 10.38 -6.79 18.11
N LYS A 159 11.46 -6.08 18.43
CA LYS A 159 12.19 -6.25 19.69
C LYS A 159 11.59 -5.44 20.85
N SER A 160 10.53 -4.67 20.61
CA SER A 160 9.92 -3.86 21.66
C SER A 160 9.33 -4.75 22.75
N PRO A 161 9.81 -4.67 24.01
CA PRO A 161 9.35 -5.54 25.09
C PRO A 161 7.90 -5.25 25.53
N MET A 162 7.29 -4.19 24.98
CA MET A 162 5.92 -3.77 25.31
C MET A 162 4.91 -4.09 24.21
N ALA A 163 5.34 -4.64 23.07
CA ALA A 163 4.45 -4.98 21.97
C ALA A 163 4.02 -6.46 22.01
N PRO A 164 2.75 -6.78 21.72
CA PRO A 164 2.34 -8.16 21.47
C PRO A 164 3.15 -8.75 20.29
N ALA A 165 3.47 -10.05 20.34
CA ALA A 165 4.28 -10.72 19.31
C ALA A 165 3.65 -10.69 17.90
N GLU A 166 2.33 -10.47 17.82
CA GLU A 166 1.60 -10.21 16.58
C GLU A 166 0.90 -8.85 16.68
N HIS A 167 0.85 -8.09 15.59
CA HIS A 167 0.22 -6.76 15.52
C HIS A 167 -1.12 -6.80 14.78
N PRO A 168 -2.16 -7.47 15.31
CA PRO A 168 -3.46 -7.51 14.67
C PRO A 168 -4.01 -6.08 14.53
N GLY A 169 -4.36 -5.69 13.30
CA GLY A 169 -4.84 -4.34 13.00
C GLY A 169 -3.79 -3.22 13.14
N GLY A 170 -2.50 -3.55 13.22
CA GLY A 170 -1.41 -2.56 13.30
C GLY A 170 -1.16 -1.96 14.69
N VAL A 171 -1.81 -2.49 15.72
CA VAL A 171 -1.63 -2.04 17.11
C VAL A 171 -0.16 -2.21 17.53
N GLY A 172 0.49 -1.11 17.93
CA GLY A 172 1.88 -1.09 18.41
C GLY A 172 2.96 -0.84 17.35
N VAL A 173 2.60 -0.78 16.06
CA VAL A 173 3.57 -0.48 14.98
C VAL A 173 3.89 1.01 14.92
N ALA A 174 2.89 1.88 15.08
CA ALA A 174 3.05 3.34 15.11
C ALA A 174 3.49 3.81 16.51
N ASN A 175 4.62 3.31 17.00
CA ASN A 175 5.23 3.81 18.23
C ASN A 175 6.18 4.98 17.93
N GLU A 176 6.38 5.86 18.90
CA GLU A 176 7.14 7.10 18.72
C GLU A 176 8.59 6.86 18.26
N MET A 177 9.22 5.78 18.75
CA MET A 177 10.59 5.42 18.37
C MET A 177 10.66 5.03 16.89
N PHE A 178 9.71 4.23 16.41
CA PHE A 178 9.62 3.85 15.01
C PHE A 178 9.28 5.05 14.12
N GLU A 179 8.29 5.86 14.50
CA GLU A 179 7.87 7.02 13.71
C GLU A 179 8.99 8.07 13.60
N GLY A 180 9.59 8.45 14.73
CA GLY A 180 10.70 9.40 14.75
C GLY A 180 11.93 8.89 14.01
N GLY A 181 12.25 7.60 14.17
CA GLY A 181 13.32 6.95 13.42
C GLY A 181 13.06 6.93 11.91
N LEU A 182 11.84 6.65 11.49
CA LEU A 182 11.43 6.64 10.08
C LEU A 182 11.47 8.04 9.46
N GLU A 183 10.94 9.04 10.16
CA GLU A 183 10.96 10.44 9.70
C GLU A 183 12.39 10.96 9.58
N GLY A 184 13.22 10.77 10.60
CA GLY A 184 14.63 11.18 10.58
C GLY A 184 15.41 10.49 9.47
N PHE A 185 15.19 9.19 9.27
CA PHE A 185 15.83 8.44 8.21
C PHE A 185 15.41 8.93 6.82
N ILE A 186 14.12 9.16 6.58
CA ILE A 186 13.63 9.67 5.30
C ILE A 186 14.13 11.10 5.04
N ALA A 187 14.13 11.96 6.06
CA ALA A 187 14.67 13.32 5.95
C ALA A 187 16.17 13.33 5.61
N SER A 188 16.93 12.34 6.10
CA SER A 188 18.37 12.21 5.77
C SER A 188 18.61 11.84 4.30
N ILE A 189 17.70 11.09 3.68
CA ILE A 189 17.80 10.66 2.29
C ILE A 189 17.20 11.70 1.33
N PHE A 190 16.12 12.35 1.77
CA PHE A 190 15.35 13.35 1.03
C PHE A 190 15.35 14.67 1.81
N PRO A 191 16.48 15.41 1.81
CA PRO A 191 16.55 16.67 2.53
C PRO A 191 15.51 17.65 1.97
N PRO A 192 14.85 18.44 2.84
CA PRO A 192 13.92 19.46 2.40
C PRO A 192 14.65 20.44 1.48
N GLN A 193 14.04 20.78 0.34
CA GLN A 193 14.63 21.80 -0.54
C GLN A 193 14.57 23.15 0.16
N PRO A 194 15.65 23.96 0.13
CA PRO A 194 15.58 25.33 0.57
C PRO A 194 14.52 26.06 -0.27
N ALA A 195 13.66 26.82 0.42
CA ALA A 195 12.59 27.61 -0.17
C ALA A 195 13.11 28.67 -1.16
#